data_AF-A0A7V3DVL3-F1
#
_entry.id   AF-A0A7V3DVL3-F1
#
_cell.length_a   1.000
_cell.length_b   1.000
_cell.length_c   1.000
_cell.angle_alpha   90.00
_cell.angle_beta   90.00
_cell.angle_gamma   90.00
#
_symmetry.space_group_name_H-M   'P 1'
#
loop_
_entity.id
_entity.type
_entity.pdbx_description
1 polymer ?
#
loop_
_entity_poly.entity_id
_entity_poly.type
_entity_poly.pdbx_seq_one_letter_code
_entity_poly.pdbx_strand_id
1 'polypeptide(L)'
;MDTRFAPAERASEEDLREAMDYAANNPVIRGLLHAASGLLAVLNEQRQILLVNQAFLEALGIADAREALGLRPGEALQCVHAHELAGGCGASRFCPTC
;
A
#
# COMPACT_ATOMS: atom_id res chain seq x y z
N MET A 1 -16.21 -5.20 -12.62
CA MET A 1 -15.23 -6.31 -12.56
C MET A 1 -15.53 -7.10 -11.31
N ASP A 2 -15.48 -8.44 -11.38
CA ASP A 2 -15.82 -9.29 -10.25
C ASP A 2 -14.68 -9.27 -9.22
N THR A 3 -14.79 -8.41 -8.21
CA THR A 3 -13.84 -8.36 -7.11
C THR A 3 -14.41 -9.08 -5.92
N ARG A 4 -14.03 -10.35 -5.78
CA ARG A 4 -14.51 -11.21 -4.70
C ARG A 4 -14.17 -10.72 -3.28
N PHE A 5 -13.28 -9.72 -3.13
CA PHE A 5 -12.76 -9.30 -1.83
C PHE A 5 -12.58 -7.78 -1.64
N ALA A 6 -12.21 -7.00 -2.66
CA ALA A 6 -11.98 -5.55 -2.49
C ALA A 6 -11.99 -4.76 -3.83
N PRO A 7 -12.30 -3.44 -3.86
CA PRO A 7 -12.47 -2.67 -5.10
C PRO A 7 -11.31 -2.84 -6.10
N ALA A 8 -11.63 -3.01 -7.38
CA ALA A 8 -10.60 -3.11 -8.44
C ALA A 8 -10.07 -1.73 -8.79
N GLU A 9 -10.92 -0.72 -8.62
CA GLU A 9 -10.66 0.68 -8.85
C GLU A 9 -9.43 1.14 -8.07
N ARG A 10 -8.73 2.12 -8.65
CA ARG A 10 -7.65 2.85 -7.99
C ARG A 10 -8.13 4.27 -7.74
N ALA A 11 -7.63 4.87 -6.68
CA ALA A 11 -7.78 6.31 -6.47
C ALA A 11 -7.12 7.07 -7.62
N SER A 12 -7.65 8.25 -7.92
CA SER A 12 -6.99 9.17 -8.84
C SER A 12 -5.66 9.67 -8.23
N GLU A 13 -4.80 10.27 -9.05
CA GLU A 13 -3.56 10.87 -8.54
C GLU A 13 -3.84 12.01 -7.54
N GLU A 14 -4.91 12.77 -7.77
CA GLU A 14 -5.34 13.86 -6.90
C GLU A 14 -5.80 13.33 -5.54
N ASP A 15 -6.74 12.38 -5.53
CA ASP A 15 -7.22 11.75 -4.29
C ASP A 15 -6.08 11.09 -3.50
N LEU A 16 -5.13 10.48 -4.20
CA LEU A 16 -3.97 9.85 -3.59
C LEU A 16 -3.07 10.90 -2.92
N ARG A 17 -2.82 12.03 -3.60
CA ARG A 17 -2.01 13.13 -3.04
C ARG A 17 -2.68 13.70 -1.79
N GLU A 18 -3.97 13.99 -1.84
CA GLU A 18 -4.72 14.49 -0.68
C GLU A 18 -4.68 13.51 0.51
N ALA A 19 -4.87 12.22 0.25
CA ALA A 19 -4.81 11.18 1.28
C ALA A 19 -3.40 11.05 1.89
N MET A 20 -2.35 11.13 1.06
CA MET A 20 -0.96 11.13 1.54
C MET A 20 -0.68 12.34 2.41
N ASP A 21 -1.10 13.54 1.99
CA ASP A 21 -0.90 14.78 2.76
C ASP A 21 -1.65 14.73 4.09
N TYR A 22 -2.89 14.26 4.09
CA TYR A 22 -3.66 14.05 5.31
C TYR A 22 -2.96 13.08 6.26
N ALA A 23 -2.52 11.92 5.76
CA ALA A 23 -1.88 10.89 6.57
C ALA A 23 -0.53 11.38 7.11
N ALA A 24 0.26 12.08 6.28
CA ALA A 24 1.58 12.56 6.65
C ALA A 24 1.52 13.65 7.72
N ASN A 25 0.45 14.45 7.73
CA ASN A 25 0.26 15.51 8.72
C ASN A 25 -0.46 15.05 10.00
N ASN A 26 -0.93 13.80 10.06
CA ASN A 26 -1.56 13.26 11.26
C ASN A 26 -0.51 12.79 12.29
N PRO A 27 -0.45 13.39 13.50
CA PRO A 27 0.59 13.07 14.48
C PRO A 27 0.50 11.65 15.03
N VAL A 28 -0.70 11.05 15.07
CA VAL A 28 -0.89 9.66 15.52
C VAL A 28 -0.29 8.70 14.48
N ILE A 29 -0.57 8.93 13.20
CA ILE A 29 -0.02 8.11 12.11
C ILE A 29 1.50 8.19 12.09
N ARG A 30 2.07 9.40 12.18
CA ARG A 30 3.53 9.59 12.27
C ARG A 30 4.13 8.90 13.48
N GLY A 31 3.49 9.02 14.64
CA GLY A 31 3.93 8.36 15.88
C GLY A 31 3.98 6.85 15.72
N LEU A 32 2.95 6.24 15.11
CA LEU A 32 2.90 4.81 14.84
C LEU A 32 3.99 4.37 13.85
N LEU A 33 4.19 5.11 12.76
CA LEU A 33 5.24 4.83 11.77
C LEU A 33 6.64 4.84 12.39
N HIS A 34 6.89 5.73 13.36
CA HIS A 34 8.18 5.81 14.04
C HIS A 34 8.33 4.79 15.18
N ALA A 35 7.25 4.46 15.90
CA ALA A 35 7.32 3.60 17.08
C ALA A 35 7.27 2.10 16.75
N ALA A 36 6.67 1.71 15.63
CA ALA A 36 6.52 0.31 15.24
C ALA A 36 7.87 -0.30 14.83
N SER A 37 8.29 -1.38 15.52
CA SER A 37 9.50 -2.14 15.17
C SER A 37 9.34 -3.05 13.95
N GLY A 38 8.10 -3.34 13.55
CA GLY A 38 7.78 -4.21 12.40
C GLY A 38 7.55 -3.42 11.11
N LEU A 39 7.25 -4.13 10.02
CA LEU A 39 6.84 -3.52 8.75
C LEU A 39 5.48 -2.83 8.94
N LEU A 40 5.42 -1.52 8.66
CA LEU A 40 4.17 -0.77 8.73
C LEU A 40 3.95 0.04 7.46
N ALA A 41 2.76 -0.09 6.88
CA ALA A 41 2.28 0.69 5.77
C ALA A 41 0.87 1.24 6.08
N VAL A 42 0.61 2.47 5.69
CA VAL A 42 -0.72 3.10 5.72
C VAL A 42 -1.31 2.97 4.33
N LEU A 43 -2.53 2.44 4.22
CA LEU A 43 -3.19 2.20 2.93
C LEU A 43 -4.49 3.01 2.83
N ASN A 44 -4.90 3.36 1.61
CA ASN A 44 -6.26 3.82 1.34
C ASN A 44 -7.23 2.64 1.14
N GLU A 45 -8.51 2.92 0.89
CA GLU A 45 -9.56 1.91 0.65
C GLU A 45 -9.27 1.03 -0.59
N GLN A 46 -8.60 1.58 -1.60
CA GLN A 46 -8.16 0.88 -2.80
C GLN A 46 -6.85 0.09 -2.58
N ARG A 47 -6.39 0.01 -1.33
CA ARG A 47 -5.18 -0.71 -0.86
C ARG A 47 -3.89 -0.14 -1.42
N GLN A 48 -3.87 1.10 -1.87
CA GLN A 48 -2.66 1.78 -2.32
C GLN A 48 -1.93 2.34 -1.10
N ILE A 49 -0.61 2.17 -1.11
CA ILE A 49 0.30 2.64 -0.07
C ILE A 49 0.31 4.17 -0.08
N LEU A 50 -0.05 4.76 1.06
CA LEU A 50 0.03 6.20 1.30
C LEU A 50 1.32 6.57 2.00
N LEU A 51 1.75 5.77 2.99
CA LEU A 51 2.96 5.96 3.78
C LEU A 51 3.53 4.62 4.20
N VAL A 52 4.83 4.59 4.47
CA VAL A 52 5.53 3.42 5.00
C VAL A 52 6.56 3.85 6.04
N ASN A 53 6.91 2.94 6.96
CA ASN A 53 8.01 3.16 7.88
C ASN A 53 9.36 2.73 7.28
N GLN A 54 10.44 3.09 7.97
CA GLN A 54 11.81 2.79 7.54
C GLN A 54 12.04 1.27 7.39
N ALA A 55 11.52 0.45 8.30
CA ALA A 55 11.65 -1.01 8.22
C ALA A 55 11.01 -1.57 6.93
N PHE A 56 9.91 -0.99 6.47
CA PHE A 56 9.29 -1.38 5.21
C PHE A 56 10.17 -1.03 3.99
N LEU A 57 10.78 0.16 3.97
CA LEU A 57 11.70 0.56 2.89
C LEU A 57 12.90 -0.38 2.80
N GLU A 58 13.47 -0.73 3.96
CA GLU A 58 14.58 -1.68 4.07
C GLU A 58 14.18 -3.08 3.57
N ALA A 59 12.99 -3.55 3.91
CA ALA A 59 12.48 -4.84 3.43
C ALA A 59 12.27 -4.86 1.91
N LEU A 60 11.90 -3.72 1.32
CA LEU A 60 11.77 -3.55 -0.13
C LEU A 60 13.13 -3.34 -0.84
N GLY A 61 14.19 -3.02 -0.09
CA GLY A 61 15.49 -2.68 -0.67
C GLY A 61 15.51 -1.35 -1.43
N ILE A 62 14.60 -0.42 -1.11
CA ILE A 62 14.50 0.90 -1.74
C ILE A 62 14.95 2.00 -0.77
N ALA A 63 15.53 3.07 -1.32
CA ALA A 63 15.96 4.22 -0.53
C ALA A 63 14.90 5.33 -0.49
N ASP A 64 14.04 5.40 -1.50
CA ASP A 64 13.03 6.45 -1.65
C ASP A 64 11.62 5.87 -1.55
N ALA A 65 10.86 6.32 -0.55
CA ALA A 65 9.48 5.89 -0.36
C ALA A 65 8.60 6.11 -1.59
N ARG A 66 8.91 7.11 -2.43
CA ARG A 66 8.17 7.39 -3.68
C ARG A 66 8.12 6.21 -4.64
N GLU A 67 9.06 5.27 -4.54
CA GLU A 67 9.04 4.04 -5.35
C GLU A 67 7.92 3.06 -4.92
N ALA A 68 7.42 3.18 -3.68
CA ALA A 68 6.35 2.35 -3.15
C ALA A 68 4.99 3.06 -3.05
N LEU A 69 4.97 4.40 -2.97
CA LEU A 69 3.72 5.15 -2.82
C LEU A 69 2.80 4.96 -4.03
N GLY A 70 1.52 4.78 -3.77
CA GLY A 70 0.50 4.53 -4.79
C GLY A 70 0.43 3.10 -5.31
N LEU A 71 1.45 2.25 -5.06
CA LEU A 71 1.40 0.81 -5.31
C LEU A 71 0.53 0.10 -4.26
N ARG A 72 -0.02 -1.05 -4.59
CA ARG A 72 -0.61 -1.97 -3.61
C ARG A 72 0.49 -2.85 -2.99
N PRO A 73 0.32 -3.36 -1.75
CA PRO A 73 1.37 -4.11 -1.06
C PRO A 73 1.99 -5.24 -1.87
N GLY A 74 1.18 -6.06 -2.55
CA GLY A 74 1.67 -7.13 -3.39
C GLY A 74 2.42 -6.65 -4.64
N GLU A 75 2.10 -5.47 -5.18
CA GLU A 75 2.85 -4.86 -6.29
C GLU A 75 4.25 -4.43 -5.79
N ALA A 76 4.31 -3.75 -4.65
CA ALA A 76 5.57 -3.32 -4.02
C ALA A 76 6.46 -4.51 -3.62
N LEU A 77 5.86 -5.56 -3.03
CA LEU A 77 6.56 -6.77 -2.57
C LEU A 77 6.84 -7.77 -3.70
N GLN A 78 6.55 -7.43 -4.96
CA GLN A 78 6.69 -8.31 -6.12
C GLN A 78 6.01 -9.69 -5.93
N CYS A 79 4.83 -9.69 -5.31
CA CYS A 79 4.03 -10.88 -5.08
C CYS A 79 3.70 -11.56 -6.41
N VAL A 80 3.94 -12.87 -6.48
CA VAL A 80 3.70 -13.69 -7.68
C VAL A 80 2.24 -13.66 -8.16
N HIS A 81 1.30 -13.29 -7.29
CA HIS A 81 -0.14 -13.20 -7.61
C HIS A 81 -0.61 -11.78 -7.96
N ALA A 82 0.23 -10.76 -7.83
CA ALA A 82 -0.17 -9.35 -7.98
C ALA A 82 -0.67 -9.02 -9.40
N HIS A 83 -0.23 -9.77 -10.41
CA HIS A 83 -0.56 -9.55 -11.82
C HIS A 83 -1.31 -10.74 -12.46
N GLU A 84 -1.77 -11.71 -11.67
CA GLU A 84 -2.44 -12.92 -12.17
C GLU A 84 -3.83 -12.63 -12.77
N LEU A 85 -4.51 -11.60 -12.24
CA LEU A 85 -5.87 -11.22 -12.65
C LEU A 85 -5.94 -9.73 -12.99
N ALA A 86 -6.90 -9.35 -13.83
CA ALA A 86 -7.10 -7.95 -14.26
C ALA A 86 -7.33 -6.96 -13.10
N GLY A 87 -7.87 -7.42 -11.97
CA GLY A 87 -8.06 -6.58 -10.77
C GLY A 87 -6.76 -6.33 -9.97
N GLY A 88 -5.64 -6.94 -10.36
CA GLY A 88 -4.33 -6.78 -9.75
C GLY A 88 -4.23 -7.35 -8.32
N CYS A 89 -3.33 -6.77 -7.52
CA CYS A 89 -3.17 -7.14 -6.12
C CYS A 89 -4.48 -6.98 -5.34
N GLY A 90 -4.88 -8.05 -4.64
CA GLY A 90 -6.15 -8.16 -3.91
C GLY A 90 -7.26 -8.92 -4.65
N ALA A 91 -7.03 -9.35 -5.90
CA ALA A 91 -8.05 -10.04 -6.69
C ALA A 91 -7.92 -11.57 -6.71
N SER A 92 -6.73 -12.12 -6.44
CA SER A 92 -6.49 -13.57 -6.52
C SER A 92 -7.09 -14.31 -5.32
N ARG A 93 -7.27 -15.64 -5.45
CA ARG A 93 -7.74 -16.49 -4.35
C ARG A 93 -6.76 -16.59 -3.16
N PHE A 94 -5.52 -16.12 -3.34
CA PHE A 94 -4.45 -16.18 -2.34
C PHE A 94 -4.36 -14.88 -1.51
N CYS A 95 -4.92 -13.78 -2.02
CA CYS A 95 -4.89 -12.50 -1.31
C CYS A 95 -5.56 -12.47 0.08
N PRO A 96 -6.61 -13.27 0.39
CA PRO A 96 -7.23 -13.25 1.73
C PRO A 96 -6.31 -13.71 2.88
N THR A 97 -5.18 -14.36 2.58
CA THR A 97 -4.22 -14.86 3.56
C THR A 97 -2.88 -14.13 3.51
N CYS A 98 -2.80 -13.04 2.73
CA CYS A 98 -1.61 -12.23 2.55
C CYS A 98 -1.43 -11.24 3.71
#